data_AF-A0AAW3RLB7-F1
#
_entry.id   AF-A0AAW3RLB7-F1
#
_cell.length_a   1.000
_cell.length_b   1.000
_cell.length_c   1.000
_cell.angle_alpha   90.00
_cell.angle_beta   90.00
_cell.angle_gamma   90.00
#
_symmetry.space_group_name_H-M   'P 1'
#
loop_
_entity.id
_entity.type
_entity.pdbx_description
1 polymer ?
#
loop_
_entity_poly.entity_id
_entity_poly.type
_entity_poly.pdbx_seq_one_letter_code
_entity_poly.pdbx_strand_id
1 'polypeptide(L)' 'MRVLKTGDTLIVTKLDRFARNTREALAIIQELFKENVKVNILNMA' A
#
# COMPACT_ATOMS: atom_id res chain seq x y z
N MET A 1 0.71 -15.71 8.69
CA MET A 1 0.86 -14.34 8.19
C MET A 1 1.40 -14.45 6.76
N ARG A 2 0.68 -13.96 5.74
CA ARG A 2 1.19 -13.97 4.36
C ARG A 2 2.03 -12.72 4.16
N VAL A 3 3.27 -12.90 3.69
CA VAL A 3 4.17 -11.82 3.31
C VAL A 3 3.90 -11.48 1.85
N LEU A 4 3.88 -10.20 1.51
CA LEU A 4 3.73 -9.73 0.12
C LEU A 4 4.93 -10.19 -0.72
N LYS A 5 4.67 -10.64 -1.94
CA LYS A 5 5.69 -11.03 -2.90
C LYS A 5 5.66 -10.11 -4.11
N THR A 6 6.77 -10.05 -4.82
CA THR A 6 6.88 -9.38 -6.11
C THR A 6 5.75 -9.79 -7.05
N GLY A 7 5.02 -8.81 -7.58
CA GLY A 7 3.86 -9.01 -8.46
C GLY A 7 2.51 -9.06 -7.73
N ASP A 8 2.48 -9.10 -6.40
CA ASP A 8 1.23 -9.06 -5.64
C ASP A 8 0.55 -7.68 -5.69
N THR A 9 -0.73 -7.65 -5.33
CA THR A 9 -1.48 -6.40 -5.14
C THR A 9 -1.93 -6.27 -3.69
N LEU A 10 -1.45 -5.24 -3.01
CA LEU A 10 -1.89 -4.84 -1.68
C LEU A 10 -3.15 -3.97 -1.81
N ILE A 11 -4.28 -4.47 -1.30
CA ILE A 11 -5.53 -3.73 -1.24
C ILE A 11 -5.72 -3.16 0.16
N VAL A 12 -5.95 -1.85 0.27
CA VAL A 12 -6.19 -1.18 1.55
C VAL A 12 -7.53 -0.46 1.51
N THR A 13 -8.34 -0.61 2.56
CA THR A 13 -9.73 -0.12 2.58
C THR A 13 -9.89 1.30 3.06
N LYS A 14 -8.89 1.87 3.72
CA LYS A 14 -8.84 3.28 4.13
C LYS A 14 -7.39 3.72 4.26
N LEU A 15 -7.07 4.92 3.76
CA LEU A 15 -5.70 5.46 3.79
C LEU A 15 -5.21 5.71 5.22
N ASP A 16 -6.09 6.14 6.14
CA ASP A 16 -5.74 6.41 7.55
C ASP A 16 -5.26 5.15 8.30
N ARG A 17 -5.70 3.97 7.87
CA ARG A 17 -5.22 2.68 8.42
C ARG A 17 -3.91 2.22 7.81
N PHE A 18 -3.59 2.75 6.62
CA PHE A 18 -2.36 2.43 5.91
C PHE A 18 -1.19 3.29 6.39
N ALA A 19 -1.43 4.58 6.62
CA ALA A 19 -0.41 5.52 7.09
C ALA A 19 -1.07 6.72 7.80
N ARG A 20 -0.33 7.36 8.71
CA ARG A 20 -0.82 8.50 9.50
C ARG A 20 -0.88 9.80 8.70
N ASN A 21 -0.20 9.85 7.55
CA ASN A 21 -0.21 10.99 6.64
C ASN A 21 0.20 10.55 5.22
N THR A 22 -0.03 11.42 4.25
CA THR A 22 0.26 11.18 2.83
C THR A 22 1.73 10.95 2.54
N ARG A 23 2.64 11.60 3.28
CA ARG A 23 4.10 11.46 3.06
C ARG A 23 4.58 10.07 3.45
N GLU A 24 4.10 9.56 4.57
CA GLU A 24 4.37 8.21 5.05
C GLU A 24 3.75 7.16 4.10
N ALA A 25 2.52 7.38 3.64
CA ALA A 25 1.89 6.52 2.63
C ALA A 25 2.72 6.44 1.34
N LEU A 26 3.17 7.60 0.83
CA LEU A 26 3.99 7.67 -0.38
C LEU A 26 5.31 6.94 -0.23
N ALA A 27 5.97 7.05 0.93
CA ALA A 27 7.22 6.34 1.20
C ALA A 27 7.03 4.82 1.11
N ILE A 28 5.99 4.29 1.76
CA ILE A 28 5.66 2.86 1.75
C ILE A 28 5.29 2.40 0.33
N ILE A 29 4.46 3.17 -0.38
CA ILE A 29 4.06 2.85 -1.76
C ILE A 29 5.29 2.81 -2.68
N GLN A 30 6.24 3.74 -2.53
CA GLN A 30 7.45 3.74 -3.35
C GLN A 30 8.32 2.50 -3.10
N GLU A 31 8.43 2.03 -1.85
CA GLU A 31 9.15 0.79 -1.54
C GLU A 31 8.45 -0.42 -2.14
N LEU A 32 7.13 -0.52 -2.00
CA LEU A 32 6.33 -1.58 -2.60
C LEU A 32 6.41 -1.56 -4.13
N PHE A 33 6.46 -0.38 -4.74
CA PHE A 33 6.56 -0.25 -6.19
C PHE A 33 7.92 -0.74 -6.73
N LYS A 34 9.02 -0.52 -5.99
CA LYS A 34 10.35 -1.07 -6.31
C LYS A 34 10.34 -2.60 -6.30
N GLU A 35 9.58 -3.18 -5.37
CA GLU A 35 9.36 -4.62 -5.26
C GLU A 35 8.35 -5.16 -6.30
N ASN A 36 7.92 -4.35 -7.29
CA ASN A 36 6.85 -4.68 -8.25
C ASN A 36 5.51 -5.08 -7.58
N VAL A 37 5.23 -4.55 -6.40
CA VAL A 37 3.96 -4.73 -5.70
C VAL A 37 3.05 -3.56 -6.03
N LYS A 38 1.82 -3.86 -6.45
CA LYS A 38 0.79 -2.84 -6.72
C LYS A 38 0.06 -2.50 -5.44
N VAL A 39 -0.26 -1.22 -5.23
CA VAL A 39 -1.08 -0.78 -4.08
C VAL A 39 -2.38 -0.19 -4.61
N ASN A 40 -3.51 -0.69 -4.11
CA ASN A 40 -4.83 -0.17 -4.44
C ASN A 40 -5.53 0.30 -3.16
N ILE A 41 -5.81 1.59 -3.06
CA ILE A 41 -6.51 2.17 -1.92
C ILE A 41 -7.98 2.33 -2.31
N LEU A 42 -8.83 1.48 -1.73
CA LEU A 42 -10.27 1.62 -1.81
C LEU A 42 -10.63 2.75 -0.84
N ASN A 43 -10.94 3.93 -1.33
CA ASN A 43 -11.51 4.97 -0.47
C ASN A 43 -13.02 4.72 -0.36
N MET A 44 -13.40 3.64 0.33
CA MET A 44 -14.81 3.34 0.53
C MET A 44 -15.36 4.35 1.54
N ALA A 45 -16.12 5.32 1.01
CA ALA A 45 -16.85 6.33 1.77
C ALA A 45 -17.84 5.67 2.75
#